data_AF-A0A957RZS1-F1
#
_entry.id   AF-A0A957RZS1-F1
#
_cell.length_a   1.000
_cell.length_b   1.000
_cell.length_c   1.000
_cell.angle_alpha   90.00
_cell.angle_beta   90.00
_cell.angle_gamma   90.00
#
_symmetry.space_group_name_H-M   'P 1'
#
loop_
_entity.id
_entity.type
_entity.pdbx_description
1 polymer ?
#
loop_
_entity_poly.entity_id
_entity_poly.type
_entity_poly.pdbx_seq_one_letter_code
_entity_poly.pdbx_strand_id
1 'polypeptide(L)'
;MDKHEPTNVLTAFEMLLEEVENEIEFVNSAGARAFGQGDYDEVDAMRGLAQRLTDFRTRAAELRREWQTLAVEFEPTVDADADTQAERRNLGRLKRGMRTPEEAYRLPILTALVELGGGGQTAEVLVRVEREMRGQLLEVDYDPLSSNSNMKRWYNTAQWTRNALVKEGLMKSDSPRGVWEISEEGRKYVTDAAAG
;
A
#
# COMPACT_ATOMS: atom_id res chain seq x y z
N MET A 1 -23.14 11.45 20.93
CA MET A 1 -23.72 12.06 19.72
C MET A 1 -22.61 12.03 18.69
N ASP A 2 -22.45 10.89 18.01
CA ASP A 2 -21.36 10.67 17.08
C ASP A 2 -21.57 11.55 15.85
N LYS A 3 -20.71 12.56 15.71
CA LYS A 3 -20.55 13.25 14.44
C LYS A 3 -19.89 12.23 13.50
N HIS A 4 -20.70 11.53 12.71
CA HIS A 4 -20.22 10.82 11.54
C HIS A 4 -19.62 11.88 10.60
N GLU A 5 -18.30 12.09 10.66
CA GLU A 5 -17.58 12.72 9.55
C GLU A 5 -17.87 11.89 8.29
N PRO A 6 -18.29 12.51 7.17
CA PRO A 6 -18.61 11.79 5.96
C PRO A 6 -17.37 11.05 5.46
N THR A 7 -17.50 9.75 5.19
CA THR A 7 -16.44 8.94 4.57
C THR A 7 -16.13 9.55 3.20
N ASN A 8 -14.95 10.12 3.04
CA ASN A 8 -14.52 10.59 1.73
C ASN A 8 -14.08 9.43 0.83
N VAL A 9 -13.99 9.72 -0.47
CA VAL A 9 -13.68 8.71 -1.49
C VAL A 9 -12.33 8.05 -1.25
N LEU A 10 -11.30 8.80 -0.84
CA LEU A 10 -9.98 8.21 -0.52
C LEU A 10 -10.08 7.22 0.64
N THR A 11 -10.82 7.56 1.69
CA THR A 11 -11.06 6.70 2.85
C THR A 11 -11.81 5.43 2.45
N ALA A 12 -12.81 5.53 1.56
CA ALA A 12 -13.53 4.37 1.04
C ALA A 12 -12.60 3.45 0.24
N PHE A 13 -11.67 4.00 -0.54
CA PHE A 13 -10.64 3.22 -1.22
C PHE A 13 -9.68 2.52 -0.24
N GLU A 14 -9.23 3.20 0.82
CA GLU A 14 -8.37 2.54 1.82
C GLU A 14 -9.08 1.36 2.49
N MET A 15 -10.35 1.54 2.88
CA MET A 15 -11.17 0.48 3.46
C MET A 15 -11.32 -0.70 2.49
N LEU A 16 -11.65 -0.41 1.23
CA LEU A 16 -11.78 -1.44 0.20
C LEU A 16 -10.47 -2.20 -0.01
N LEU A 17 -9.35 -1.50 -0.14
CA LEU A 17 -8.04 -2.11 -0.34
C LEU A 17 -7.68 -3.01 0.84
N GLU A 18 -7.89 -2.55 2.07
CA GLU A 18 -7.61 -3.34 3.27
C GLU A 18 -8.43 -4.63 3.32
N GLU A 19 -9.73 -4.57 3.03
CA GLU A 19 -10.59 -5.76 3.02
C GLU A 19 -10.19 -6.75 1.93
N VAL A 20 -9.86 -6.26 0.73
CA VAL A 20 -9.40 -7.13 -0.37
C VAL A 20 -8.06 -7.78 -0.02
N GLU A 21 -7.14 -7.06 0.61
CA GLU A 21 -5.85 -7.60 1.05
C GLU A 21 -6.02 -8.66 2.14
N ASN A 22 -6.94 -8.46 3.09
CA ASN A 22 -7.28 -9.46 4.10
C ASN A 22 -7.81 -10.75 3.46
N GLU A 23 -8.67 -10.62 2.44
CA GLU A 23 -9.20 -11.75 1.69
C GLU A 23 -8.10 -12.49 0.90
N ILE A 24 -7.18 -11.76 0.28
CA ILE A 24 -6.01 -12.36 -0.40
C ILE A 24 -5.17 -13.17 0.59
N GLU A 25 -4.88 -12.62 1.77
CA GLU A 25 -4.12 -13.31 2.82
C GLU A 25 -4.86 -14.55 3.35
N PHE A 26 -6.19 -14.50 3.45
CA PHE A 26 -7.00 -15.64 3.84
C PHE A 26 -6.92 -16.77 2.80
N VAL A 27 -7.08 -16.45 1.51
CA VAL A 27 -6.96 -17.41 0.40
C VAL A 27 -5.55 -18.01 0.33
N ASN A 28 -4.51 -17.19 0.49
CA ASN A 28 -3.11 -17.68 0.53
C ASN A 28 -2.89 -18.67 1.68
N SER A 29 -3.42 -18.35 2.87
CA SER A 29 -3.33 -19.22 4.04
C SER A 29 -4.10 -20.53 3.86
N ALA A 30 -5.27 -20.49 3.21
CA ALA A 30 -6.04 -21.68 2.87
C ALA A 30 -5.31 -22.56 1.85
N GLY A 31 -4.78 -21.96 0.77
CA GLY A 31 -3.98 -22.68 -0.23
C GLY A 31 -2.72 -23.33 0.35
N ALA A 32 -2.03 -22.64 1.27
CA ALA A 32 -0.87 -23.22 1.97
C ALA A 32 -1.22 -24.46 2.80
N ARG A 33 -2.39 -24.44 3.47
CA ARG A 33 -2.90 -25.62 4.20
C ARG A 33 -3.28 -26.77 3.26
N ALA A 34 -3.97 -26.48 2.16
CA ALA A 34 -4.33 -27.48 1.16
C ALA A 34 -3.09 -28.16 0.55
N PHE A 35 -2.05 -27.38 0.25
CA PHE A 35 -0.78 -27.90 -0.23
C PHE A 35 -0.14 -28.87 0.77
N GLY A 36 -0.16 -28.53 2.07
CA GLY A 36 0.36 -29.41 3.12
C GLY A 36 -0.41 -30.74 3.26
N GLN A 37 -1.66 -30.79 2.80
CA GLN A 37 -2.52 -31.99 2.81
C GLN A 37 -2.43 -32.81 1.51
N GLY A 38 -1.76 -32.29 0.48
CA GLY A 38 -1.68 -32.93 -0.84
C GLY A 38 -2.95 -32.78 -1.68
N ASP A 39 -3.85 -31.88 -1.31
CA ASP A 39 -5.05 -31.56 -2.09
C ASP A 39 -4.71 -30.53 -3.18
N TYR A 40 -4.16 -31.01 -4.29
CA TYR A 40 -3.68 -30.13 -5.36
C TYR A 40 -4.80 -29.47 -6.17
N ASP A 41 -5.98 -30.09 -6.24
CA ASP A 41 -7.14 -29.49 -6.91
C ASP A 41 -7.59 -28.22 -6.17
N GLU A 42 -7.64 -28.28 -4.84
CA GLU A 42 -7.95 -27.11 -4.01
C GLU A 42 -6.83 -26.06 -4.07
N VAL A 43 -5.56 -26.46 -4.15
CA VAL A 43 -4.42 -25.54 -4.35
C VAL A 43 -4.58 -24.74 -5.64
N ASP A 44 -4.95 -25.39 -6.74
CA ASP A 44 -5.12 -24.72 -8.03
C ASP A 44 -6.34 -23.80 -8.04
N ALA A 45 -7.43 -24.20 -7.40
CA ALA A 45 -8.61 -23.35 -7.21
C ALA A 45 -8.26 -22.08 -6.41
N MET A 46 -7.55 -22.23 -5.29
CA MET A 46 -7.12 -21.11 -4.43
C MET A 46 -6.12 -20.20 -5.14
N ARG A 47 -5.17 -20.77 -5.89
CA ARG A 47 -4.25 -19.98 -6.73
C ARG A 47 -5.01 -19.12 -7.74
N GLY A 48 -5.98 -19.71 -8.44
CA GLY A 48 -6.80 -18.98 -9.42
C GLY A 48 -7.63 -17.86 -8.79
N LEU A 49 -8.16 -18.06 -7.59
CA LEU A 49 -8.87 -17.02 -6.84
C LEU A 49 -7.91 -15.90 -6.36
N ALA A 50 -6.78 -16.25 -5.77
CA ALA A 50 -5.78 -15.29 -5.29
C ALA A 50 -5.29 -14.37 -6.41
N GLN A 51 -5.07 -14.92 -7.62
CA GLN A 51 -4.67 -14.12 -8.78
C GLN A 51 -5.75 -13.09 -9.15
N ARG A 52 -7.02 -13.52 -9.25
CA ARG A 52 -8.13 -12.61 -9.59
C ARG A 52 -8.32 -11.51 -8.55
N LEU A 53 -8.20 -11.84 -7.27
CA LEU A 53 -8.28 -10.85 -6.18
C LEU A 53 -7.11 -9.87 -6.24
N THR A 54 -5.90 -10.34 -6.51
CA THR A 54 -4.70 -9.49 -6.68
C THR A 54 -4.85 -8.53 -7.86
N ASP A 55 -5.39 -8.99 -8.99
CA ASP A 55 -5.66 -8.16 -10.17
C ASP A 55 -6.77 -7.13 -9.89
N PHE A 56 -7.79 -7.50 -9.12
CA PHE A 56 -8.83 -6.57 -8.66
C PHE A 56 -8.25 -5.48 -7.75
N ARG A 57 -7.50 -5.88 -6.73
CA ARG A 57 -6.80 -4.99 -5.80
C ARG A 57 -5.92 -3.99 -6.52
N THR A 58 -5.15 -4.47 -7.51
CA THR A 58 -4.26 -3.61 -8.30
C THR A 58 -5.04 -2.53 -9.05
N ARG A 59 -6.16 -2.89 -9.70
CA ARG A 59 -7.03 -1.93 -10.38
C ARG A 59 -7.66 -0.93 -9.40
N ALA A 60 -8.07 -1.39 -8.21
CA ALA A 60 -8.61 -0.50 -7.18
C ALA A 60 -7.57 0.52 -6.70
N ALA A 61 -6.31 0.11 -6.53
CA ALA A 61 -5.22 1.01 -6.15
C ALA A 61 -4.89 2.01 -7.27
N GLU A 62 -4.98 1.59 -8.54
CA GLU A 62 -4.84 2.49 -9.70
C GLU A 62 -5.96 3.54 -9.75
N LEU A 63 -7.23 3.12 -9.59
CA LEU A 63 -8.38 4.02 -9.53
C LEU A 63 -8.30 5.01 -8.38
N ARG A 64 -7.81 4.57 -7.21
CA ARG A 64 -7.56 5.45 -6.07
C ARG A 64 -6.57 6.56 -6.40
N ARG A 65 -5.46 6.24 -7.08
CA ARG A 65 -4.46 7.24 -7.51
C ARG A 65 -5.01 8.18 -8.58
N GLU A 66 -5.72 7.64 -9.57
CA GLU A 66 -6.41 8.44 -10.58
C GLU A 66 -7.38 9.43 -9.92
N TRP A 67 -8.18 8.97 -8.97
CA TRP A 67 -9.07 9.82 -8.19
C TRP A 67 -8.30 10.92 -7.44
N GLN A 68 -7.15 10.60 -6.82
CA GLN A 68 -6.33 11.59 -6.13
C GLN A 68 -5.85 12.69 -7.09
N THR A 69 -5.40 12.34 -8.30
CA THR A 69 -5.00 13.32 -9.31
C THR A 69 -6.17 14.20 -9.75
N LEU A 70 -7.32 13.59 -10.07
CA LEU A 70 -8.52 14.32 -10.48
C LEU A 70 -9.03 15.25 -9.37
N ALA A 71 -8.95 14.82 -8.11
CA ALA A 71 -9.36 15.64 -6.97
C ALA A 71 -8.47 16.89 -6.81
N VAL A 72 -7.16 16.79 -7.13
CA VAL A 72 -6.22 17.92 -7.12
C VAL A 72 -6.46 18.87 -8.30
N GLU A 73 -6.80 18.36 -9.49
CA GLU A 73 -7.09 19.20 -10.67
C GLU A 73 -8.32 20.12 -10.50
N PHE A 74 -9.21 19.78 -9.56
CA PHE A 74 -10.37 20.61 -9.20
C PHE A 74 -10.08 21.70 -8.15
N GLU A 75 -8.82 21.95 -7.77
CA GLU A 75 -8.45 23.13 -6.96
C GLU A 75 -8.74 24.43 -7.74
N PRO A 76 -9.77 25.22 -7.36
CA PRO A 76 -10.07 26.47 -8.02
C PRO A 76 -9.00 27.47 -7.61
N THR A 77 -8.45 28.19 -8.59
CA THR A 77 -7.56 29.35 -8.38
C THR A 77 -8.29 30.58 -7.82
N VAL A 78 -9.45 30.40 -7.19
CA VAL A 78 -10.35 31.48 -6.77
C VAL A 78 -10.82 31.28 -5.34
N ASP A 79 -10.88 32.39 -4.61
CA ASP A 79 -11.33 32.56 -3.23
C ASP A 79 -12.67 31.84 -2.95
N ALA A 80 -12.62 30.52 -2.74
CA ALA A 80 -13.76 29.74 -2.30
C ALA A 80 -13.95 29.98 -0.81
N ASP A 81 -15.18 30.32 -0.40
CA ASP A 81 -15.56 30.55 0.99
C ASP A 81 -15.09 29.40 1.90
N ALA A 82 -14.73 29.72 3.14
CA ALA A 82 -14.09 28.80 4.09
C ALA A 82 -14.86 27.47 4.29
N ASP A 83 -16.19 27.47 4.15
CA ASP A 83 -17.01 26.26 4.22
C ASP A 83 -16.79 25.32 3.02
N THR A 84 -16.67 25.86 1.80
CA THR A 84 -16.39 25.08 0.58
C THR A 84 -14.99 24.47 0.64
N GLN A 85 -14.02 25.20 1.22
CA GLN A 85 -12.67 24.67 1.46
C GLN A 85 -12.67 23.58 2.55
N ALA A 86 -13.49 23.73 3.61
CA ALA A 86 -13.59 22.74 4.68
C ALA A 86 -14.23 21.42 4.21
N GLU A 87 -15.29 21.48 3.39
CA GLU A 87 -15.91 20.30 2.78
C GLU A 87 -14.95 19.58 1.83
N ARG A 88 -14.13 20.32 1.06
CA ARG A 88 -13.12 19.72 0.17
C ARG A 88 -11.90 19.17 0.90
N ARG A 89 -11.42 19.83 1.96
CA ARG A 89 -10.40 19.26 2.86
C ARG A 89 -10.89 17.96 3.48
N ASN A 90 -12.18 17.86 3.79
CA ASN A 90 -12.77 16.61 4.23
C ASN A 90 -12.81 15.53 3.14
N LEU A 91 -12.72 15.86 1.84
CA LEU A 91 -12.62 14.86 0.76
C LEU A 91 -11.23 14.20 0.65
N GLY A 92 -10.19 14.87 1.17
CA GLY A 92 -8.81 14.39 1.10
C GLY A 92 -8.25 13.89 2.44
N ARG A 93 -8.80 14.33 3.57
CA ARG A 93 -8.26 14.00 4.89
C ARG A 93 -8.71 12.62 5.34
N LEU A 94 -7.76 11.70 5.47
CA LEU A 94 -8.01 10.37 6.03
C LEU A 94 -8.57 10.48 7.45
N LYS A 95 -9.56 9.65 7.74
CA LYS A 95 -10.14 9.54 9.08
C LYS A 95 -9.05 9.13 10.07
N ARG A 96 -9.01 9.76 11.26
CA ARG A 96 -8.14 9.30 12.35
C ARG A 96 -8.46 7.83 12.67
N GLY A 97 -7.44 6.98 12.69
CA GLY A 97 -7.56 5.53 12.92
C GLY A 97 -7.61 4.66 11.66
N MET A 98 -7.53 5.24 10.46
CA MET A 98 -7.24 4.49 9.23
C MET A 98 -5.74 4.22 9.13
N ARG A 99 -5.35 3.06 8.58
CA ARG A 99 -3.94 2.72 8.33
C ARG A 99 -3.23 3.76 7.46
N THR A 100 -1.92 3.88 7.60
CA THR A 100 -1.08 4.70 6.74
C THR A 100 -1.23 4.20 5.29
N PRO A 101 -1.52 5.08 4.32
CA PRO A 101 -1.73 4.67 2.94
C PRO A 101 -0.46 4.17 2.25
N GLU A 102 -0.60 3.26 1.28
CA GLU A 102 0.51 2.75 0.46
C GLU A 102 1.38 3.83 -0.17
N GLU A 103 0.77 4.95 -0.58
CA GLU A 103 1.45 6.06 -1.23
C GLU A 103 2.55 6.63 -0.34
N ALA A 104 2.33 6.68 0.98
CA ALA A 104 3.29 7.17 1.94
C ALA A 104 4.50 6.24 2.11
N TYR A 105 4.41 4.96 1.72
CA TYR A 105 5.51 3.99 1.82
C TYR A 105 6.45 4.04 0.60
N ARG A 106 6.03 4.65 -0.52
CA ARG A 106 6.77 4.59 -1.78
C ARG A 106 8.18 5.17 -1.65
N LEU A 107 8.26 6.43 -1.23
CA LEU A 107 9.55 7.10 -1.07
C LEU A 107 10.40 6.44 0.04
N PRO A 108 9.89 6.14 1.24
CA PRO A 108 10.65 5.40 2.26
C PRO A 108 11.24 4.07 1.78
N ILE A 109 10.50 3.27 1.01
CA ILE A 109 11.01 2.00 0.46
C ILE A 109 12.16 2.25 -0.51
N LEU A 110 11.97 3.16 -1.47
CA LEU A 110 12.99 3.45 -2.47
C LEU A 110 14.24 4.07 -1.84
N THR A 111 14.09 5.00 -0.89
CA THR A 111 15.20 5.59 -0.13
C THR A 111 15.97 4.53 0.65
N ALA A 112 15.28 3.64 1.37
CA ALA A 112 15.92 2.54 2.10
C ALA A 112 16.76 1.64 1.17
N LEU A 113 16.30 1.38 -0.05
CA LEU A 113 17.05 0.60 -1.03
C LEU A 113 18.27 1.36 -1.56
N VAL A 114 18.17 2.67 -1.79
CA VAL A 114 19.32 3.52 -2.17
C VAL A 114 20.39 3.50 -1.08
N GLU A 115 19.99 3.69 0.19
CA GLU A 115 20.89 3.65 1.35
C GLU A 115 21.57 2.30 1.54
N LEU A 116 20.89 1.21 1.15
CA LEU A 116 21.43 -0.15 1.16
C LEU A 116 22.36 -0.45 -0.03
N GLY A 117 22.69 0.54 -0.88
CA GLY A 117 23.54 0.35 -2.05
C GLY A 117 22.81 -0.16 -3.28
N GLY A 118 21.47 -0.18 -3.28
CA GLY A 118 20.63 -0.58 -4.40
C GLY A 118 19.76 -1.81 -4.17
N GLY A 119 19.96 -2.52 -3.07
CA GLY A 119 19.16 -3.68 -2.75
C GLY A 119 19.53 -4.28 -1.39
N GLY A 120 18.62 -5.09 -0.85
CA GLY A 120 18.82 -5.74 0.43
C GLY A 120 17.81 -6.83 0.70
N GLN A 121 18.05 -7.58 1.78
CA GLN A 121 17.11 -8.59 2.26
C GLN A 121 15.81 -7.91 2.69
N THR A 122 14.65 -8.48 2.35
CA THR A 122 13.34 -7.89 2.63
C THR A 122 13.18 -7.47 4.10
N ALA A 123 13.62 -8.32 5.04
CA ALA A 123 13.57 -7.99 6.48
C ALA A 123 14.45 -6.78 6.83
N GLU A 124 15.64 -6.67 6.22
CA GLU A 124 16.57 -5.57 6.45
C GLU A 124 16.04 -4.24 5.88
N VAL A 125 15.43 -4.30 4.70
CA VAL A 125 14.78 -3.15 4.06
C VAL A 125 13.63 -2.67 4.93
N LEU A 126 12.77 -3.58 5.40
CA LEU A 126 11.58 -3.21 6.16
C LEU A 126 11.90 -2.61 7.54
N VAL A 127 12.99 -3.05 8.20
CA VAL A 127 13.49 -2.38 9.43
C VAL A 127 13.86 -0.92 9.16
N ARG A 128 14.47 -0.63 8.01
CA ARG A 128 14.79 0.76 7.63
C ARG A 128 13.54 1.55 7.31
N VAL A 129 12.62 0.97 6.53
CA VAL A 129 11.32 1.60 6.21
C VAL A 129 10.56 1.99 7.48
N GLU A 130 10.45 1.08 8.46
CA GLU A 130 9.80 1.37 9.74
C GLU A 130 10.47 2.54 10.48
N ARG A 131 11.81 2.60 10.45
CA ARG A 131 12.58 3.68 11.07
C ARG A 131 12.33 5.02 10.36
N GLU A 132 12.38 5.04 9.03
CA GLU A 132 12.17 6.25 8.23
C GLU A 132 10.72 6.77 8.35
N MET A 133 9.77 5.86 8.48
CA MET A 133 8.35 6.19 8.63
C MET A 133 7.92 6.46 10.07
N ARG A 134 8.87 6.50 11.03
CA ARG A 134 8.57 6.79 12.43
C ARG A 134 7.93 8.17 12.55
N GLY A 135 6.75 8.22 13.16
CA GLY A 135 5.96 9.44 13.29
C GLY A 135 4.97 9.69 12.13
N GLN A 136 5.05 8.89 11.06
CA GLN A 136 4.01 8.81 10.02
C GLN A 136 3.10 7.61 10.26
N LEU A 137 3.67 6.47 10.65
CA LEU A 137 2.91 5.28 11.05
C LEU A 137 2.01 5.57 12.24
N LEU A 138 0.75 5.17 12.12
CA LEU A 138 -0.28 5.30 13.14
C LEU A 138 -0.30 4.06 14.03
N GLU A 139 -0.95 4.13 15.19
CA GLU A 139 -1.01 2.99 16.12
C GLU A 139 -1.64 1.76 15.47
N VAL A 140 -2.73 1.96 14.71
CA VAL A 140 -3.42 0.90 13.96
C VAL A 140 -2.51 0.19 12.94
N ASP A 141 -1.45 0.84 12.44
CA ASP A 141 -0.53 0.23 11.48
C ASP A 141 0.27 -0.94 12.10
N TYR A 142 0.43 -0.93 13.41
CA TYR A 142 1.12 -1.98 14.16
C TYR A 142 0.21 -3.14 14.57
N ASP A 143 -1.11 -2.98 14.41
CA ASP A 143 -2.06 -4.04 14.70
C ASP A 143 -1.87 -5.23 13.76
N PRO A 144 -2.16 -6.45 14.24
CA PRO A 144 -2.19 -7.63 13.38
C PRO A 144 -3.29 -7.55 12.33
N LEU A 145 -3.09 -8.23 11.20
CA LEU A 145 -4.16 -8.52 10.26
C LEU A 145 -5.18 -9.46 10.90
N SER A 146 -6.46 -9.25 10.59
CA SER A 146 -7.56 -10.14 11.00
C SER A 146 -7.39 -11.55 10.41
N SER A 147 -6.86 -11.65 9.19
CA SER A 147 -6.59 -12.90 8.49
C SER A 147 -5.31 -13.59 8.95
N ASN A 148 -4.33 -12.84 9.49
CA ASN A 148 -3.04 -13.36 9.93
C ASN A 148 -2.48 -12.57 11.13
N SER A 149 -2.66 -13.12 12.33
CA SER A 149 -2.21 -12.48 13.57
C SER A 149 -0.70 -12.25 13.71
N ASN A 150 0.12 -12.91 12.87
CA ASN A 150 1.58 -12.72 12.87
C ASN A 150 2.05 -11.62 11.90
N MET A 151 1.15 -11.10 11.07
CA MET A 151 1.44 -10.08 10.08
C MET A 151 0.92 -8.73 10.57
N LYS A 152 1.80 -7.74 10.77
CA LYS A 152 1.37 -6.37 11.07
C LYS A 152 0.84 -5.71 9.80
N ARG A 153 -0.16 -4.83 9.96
CA ARG A 153 -0.77 -4.09 8.83
C ARG A 153 0.25 -3.34 8.00
N TRP A 154 1.14 -2.57 8.63
CA TRP A 154 2.17 -1.81 7.90
C TRP A 154 3.11 -2.68 7.09
N TYR A 155 3.41 -3.88 7.59
CA TYR A 155 4.30 -4.82 6.93
C TYR A 155 3.65 -5.34 5.64
N ASN A 156 2.36 -5.67 5.71
CA ASN A 156 1.57 -6.04 4.54
C ASN A 156 1.45 -4.87 3.55
N THR A 157 1.12 -3.66 4.03
CA THR A 157 1.05 -2.45 3.19
C THR A 157 2.37 -2.21 2.46
N ALA A 158 3.52 -2.32 3.13
CA ALA A 158 4.82 -2.15 2.51
C ALA A 158 5.12 -3.20 1.42
N GLN A 159 4.69 -4.46 1.61
CA GLN A 159 4.81 -5.49 0.58
C GLN A 159 3.94 -5.19 -0.64
N TRP A 160 2.72 -4.70 -0.43
CA TRP A 160 1.86 -4.25 -1.53
C TRP A 160 2.43 -3.04 -2.27
N THR A 161 2.94 -2.04 -1.54
CA THR A 161 3.62 -0.90 -2.15
C THR A 161 4.80 -1.38 -2.99
N ARG A 162 5.62 -2.33 -2.49
CA ARG A 162 6.70 -2.92 -3.29
C ARG A 162 6.19 -3.56 -4.57
N ASN A 163 5.09 -4.30 -4.53
CA ASN A 163 4.53 -4.93 -5.74
C ASN A 163 4.07 -3.88 -6.77
N ALA A 164 3.47 -2.79 -6.30
CA ALA A 164 3.13 -1.65 -7.16
C ALA A 164 4.39 -1.00 -7.77
N LEU A 165 5.42 -0.74 -6.96
CA LEU A 165 6.69 -0.18 -7.43
C LEU A 165 7.38 -1.05 -8.48
N VAL A 166 7.32 -2.38 -8.35
CA VAL A 166 7.83 -3.31 -9.38
C VAL A 166 7.03 -3.19 -10.67
N LYS A 167 5.69 -3.17 -10.58
CA LYS A 167 4.82 -3.03 -11.76
C LYS A 167 5.07 -1.70 -12.49
N GLU A 168 5.36 -0.65 -11.74
CA GLU A 168 5.68 0.68 -12.26
C GLU A 168 7.13 0.82 -12.74
N GLY A 169 7.96 -0.21 -12.59
CA GLY A 169 9.35 -0.21 -13.05
C GLY A 169 10.32 0.57 -12.14
N LEU A 170 9.91 0.97 -10.94
CA LEU A 170 10.76 1.65 -9.95
C LEU A 170 11.57 0.66 -9.08
N MET A 171 11.18 -0.60 -9.10
CA MET A 171 11.91 -1.72 -8.49
C MET A 171 12.04 -2.86 -9.49
N LYS A 172 13.07 -3.69 -9.32
CA LYS A 172 13.33 -4.81 -10.24
C LYS A 172 12.33 -5.94 -10.05
N SER A 173 11.88 -6.52 -11.17
CA SER A 173 10.94 -7.66 -11.19
C SER A 173 11.63 -9.02 -11.11
N ASP A 174 12.94 -9.07 -11.41
CA ASP A 174 13.76 -10.27 -11.51
C ASP A 174 14.73 -10.48 -10.33
N SER A 175 14.54 -9.73 -9.23
CA SER A 175 15.33 -9.89 -8.02
C SER A 175 15.20 -11.30 -7.41
N PRO A 176 16.27 -11.82 -6.78
CA PRO A 176 16.22 -13.08 -6.06
C PRO A 176 15.12 -13.11 -4.98
N ARG A 177 14.60 -14.31 -4.68
CA ARG A 177 13.62 -14.47 -3.60
C ARG A 177 14.15 -13.93 -2.28
N GLY A 178 13.32 -13.14 -1.60
CA GLY A 178 13.67 -12.50 -0.33
C GLY A 178 14.55 -11.25 -0.46
N VAL A 179 14.88 -10.84 -1.69
CA VAL A 179 15.68 -9.65 -1.97
C VAL A 179 14.83 -8.63 -2.70
N TRP A 180 14.93 -7.37 -2.27
CA TRP A 180 14.35 -6.23 -2.97
C TRP A 180 15.48 -5.41 -3.57
N GLU A 181 15.33 -4.98 -4.82
CA GLU A 181 16.27 -4.11 -5.51
C GLU A 181 15.55 -2.96 -6.19
N ILE A 182 16.20 -1.79 -6.19
CA ILE A 182 15.75 -0.61 -6.90
C ILE A 182 16.20 -0.66 -8.36
N SER A 183 15.36 -0.15 -9.27
CA SER A 183 15.75 0.09 -10.67
C SER A 183 16.49 1.43 -10.82
N GLU A 184 16.97 1.74 -12.02
CA GLU A 184 17.56 3.05 -12.30
C GLU A 184 16.50 4.15 -12.27
N GLU A 185 15.31 3.86 -12.80
CA GLU A 185 14.13 4.73 -12.74
C GLU A 185 13.73 5.02 -11.29
N GLY A 186 13.81 4.02 -10.40
CA GLY A 186 13.58 4.20 -8.97
C GLY A 186 14.61 5.13 -8.31
N ARG A 187 15.88 5.04 -8.68
CA ARG A 187 16.92 5.96 -8.17
C ARG A 187 16.69 7.38 -8.63
N LYS A 188 16.30 7.55 -9.89
CA LYS A 188 15.94 8.85 -10.44
C LYS A 188 14.74 9.44 -9.70
N TYR A 189 13.71 8.63 -9.45
CA TYR A 189 12.54 9.05 -8.67
C TYR A 189 12.91 9.61 -7.30
N VAL A 190 13.79 8.93 -6.56
CA VAL A 190 14.28 9.42 -5.25
C VAL A 190 15.05 10.74 -5.39
N THR A 191 15.88 10.86 -6.43
CA THR A 191 16.67 12.08 -6.67
C THR A 191 15.78 13.27 -7.00
N ASP A 192 14.80 13.08 -7.89
CA ASP A 192 13.84 14.12 -8.28
C ASP A 192 12.99 14.56 -7.08
N ALA A 193 12.57 13.62 -6.24
CA ALA A 193 11.81 13.91 -5.01
C ALA A 193 12.63 14.66 -3.95
N ALA A 194 13.96 14.54 -3.94
CA ALA A 194 14.83 15.27 -3.02
C ALA A 194 15.19 16.68 -3.53
N ALA A 195 14.96 16.96 -4.81
CA ALA A 195 15.29 18.23 -5.46
C ALA A 195 14.12 19.23 -5.52
N GLY A 196 12.88 18.77 -5.29
CA GLY A 196 11.66 19.58 -5.22
C GLY A 196 11.25 19.91 -3.79
#